data_AF-A0A0K1EJZ8-F1
#
_entry.id   AF-A0A0K1EJZ8-F1
#
_cell.length_a   1.000
_cell.length_b   1.000
_cell.length_c   1.000
_cell.angle_alpha   90.00
_cell.angle_beta   90.00
_cell.angle_gamma   90.00
#
_symmetry.space_group_name_H-M   'P 1'
#
loop_
_entity.id
_entity.type
_entity.pdbx_description
1 polymer ?
#
loop_
_entity_poly.entity_id
_entity_poly.type
_entity_poly.pdbx_seq_one_letter_code
_entity_poly.pdbx_strand_id
1 'polypeptide(L)'
;MSEHVLSDPVRLLAANGALQVLVSSLLGVYMLIPMQPWGKRLAPRVNMKSLLAAHLDWLMLAFMQWGAAFAMNTWSSTRSLAVALLLVFGGWTNPTPYLLRGAGINAFVLAGRPAQIVAASVAGLSSLAIIIAWAILSWGLVFGP
;
A
#
# COMPACT_ATOMS: atom_id res chain seq x y z
N MET A 1 23.84 -12.00 5.58
CA MET A 1 22.85 -12.49 4.59
C MET A 1 21.71 -11.47 4.33
N SER A 2 21.94 -10.16 4.52
CA SER A 2 20.86 -9.14 4.53
C SER A 2 21.00 -8.01 3.50
N GLU A 3 22.19 -7.68 3.01
CA GLU A 3 22.37 -6.53 2.09
C GLU A 3 21.97 -6.82 0.63
N HIS A 4 22.07 -8.08 0.18
CA HIS A 4 21.69 -8.48 -1.18
C HIS A 4 20.17 -8.48 -1.44
N VAL A 5 19.34 -8.46 -0.39
CA VAL A 5 17.86 -8.50 -0.54
C VAL A 5 17.31 -7.10 -0.83
N LEU A 6 17.88 -6.06 -0.22
CA LEU A 6 17.45 -4.66 -0.42
C LEU A 6 17.92 -4.08 -1.76
N SER A 7 18.94 -4.69 -2.38
CA SER A 7 19.48 -4.24 -3.66
C SER A 7 18.79 -4.86 -4.88
N ASP A 8 18.06 -5.97 -4.71
CA ASP A 8 17.32 -6.60 -5.79
C ASP A 8 15.85 -6.13 -5.83
N PRO A 9 15.45 -5.29 -6.81
CA PRO A 9 14.08 -4.76 -6.89
C PRO A 9 13.02 -5.85 -7.02
N VAL A 10 13.31 -6.97 -7.67
CA VAL A 10 12.32 -8.05 -7.89
C VAL A 10 12.00 -8.73 -6.57
N ARG A 11 13.05 -9.13 -5.82
CA ARG A 11 12.90 -9.76 -4.51
C ARG A 11 12.27 -8.80 -3.50
N LEU A 12 12.66 -7.53 -3.53
CA LEU A 12 12.09 -6.49 -2.67
C LEU A 12 10.58 -6.38 -2.87
N LEU A 13 10.12 -6.23 -4.12
CA LEU A 13 8.69 -6.13 -4.44
C LEU A 13 7.93 -7.42 -4.12
N ALA A 14 8.52 -8.59 -4.41
CA ALA A 14 7.91 -9.87 -4.09
C ALA A 14 7.69 -10.07 -2.58
N ALA A 15 8.73 -9.79 -1.79
CA ALA A 15 8.67 -9.87 -0.33
C ALA A 15 7.73 -8.81 0.27
N ASN A 16 7.76 -7.58 -0.25
CA ASN A 16 6.90 -6.51 0.24
C ASN A 16 5.42 -6.77 -0.08
N GLY A 17 5.12 -7.30 -1.28
CA GLY A 17 3.77 -7.76 -1.63
C GLY A 17 3.27 -8.85 -0.67
N ALA A 18 4.10 -9.84 -0.35
CA ALA A 18 3.75 -10.88 0.62
C ALA A 18 3.50 -10.30 2.03
N LEU A 19 4.31 -9.32 2.46
CA LEU A 19 4.10 -8.63 3.73
C LEU A 19 2.80 -7.84 3.77
N GLN A 20 2.40 -7.20 2.67
CA GLN A 20 1.11 -6.51 2.58
C GLN A 20 -0.07 -7.48 2.64
N VAL A 21 0.03 -8.66 2.00
CA VAL A 21 -0.99 -9.71 2.14
C VAL A 21 -1.08 -10.19 3.59
N LEU A 22 0.05 -10.39 4.26
CA LEU A 22 0.08 -10.77 5.67
C LEU A 22 -0.61 -9.71 6.55
N VAL A 23 -0.21 -8.45 6.42
CA VAL A 23 -0.82 -7.35 7.19
C VAL A 23 -2.30 -7.19 6.87
N SER A 24 -2.69 -7.30 5.60
CA SER A 24 -4.09 -7.26 5.20
C SER A 24 -4.88 -8.41 5.81
N SER A 25 -4.32 -9.62 5.84
CA SER A 25 -4.95 -10.78 6.48
C SER A 25 -5.13 -10.59 7.99
N LEU A 26 -4.12 -10.04 8.67
CA LEU A 26 -4.22 -9.67 10.10
C LEU A 26 -5.30 -8.60 10.33
N LEU A 27 -5.40 -7.62 9.43
CA LEU A 27 -6.48 -6.62 9.48
C LEU A 27 -7.85 -7.27 9.29
N GLY A 28 -7.97 -8.25 8.38
CA GLY A 28 -9.20 -9.03 8.20
C GLY A 28 -9.63 -9.75 9.48
N VAL A 29 -8.67 -10.36 10.19
CA VAL A 29 -8.93 -10.96 11.53
C VAL A 29 -9.35 -9.90 12.54
N TYR A 30 -8.68 -8.74 12.58
CA TYR A 30 -9.05 -7.65 13.46
C TYR A 30 -10.49 -7.15 13.22
N MET A 31 -10.94 -7.10 11.96
CA MET A 31 -12.30 -6.69 11.60
C MET A 31 -13.39 -7.66 12.13
N LEU A 32 -13.04 -8.89 12.48
CA LEU A 32 -13.97 -9.83 13.12
C LEU A 32 -14.20 -9.53 14.60
N ILE A 33 -13.24 -8.88 15.27
CA ILE A 33 -13.29 -8.61 16.72
C ILE A 33 -14.56 -7.86 17.12
N PRO A 34 -14.93 -6.74 16.48
CA PRO A 34 -16.12 -5.97 16.85
C PRO A 34 -17.45 -6.71 16.64
N MET A 35 -17.45 -7.78 15.83
CA MET A 35 -18.63 -8.61 15.57
C MET A 35 -18.84 -9.67 16.67
N GLN A 36 -17.83 -9.92 17.50
CA GLN A 36 -17.93 -10.91 18.57
C GLN A 36 -18.71 -10.38 19.78
N PRO A 37 -19.40 -11.25 20.55
CA PRO A 37 -20.12 -10.85 21.76
C PRO A 37 -19.27 -10.06 22.76
N TRP A 38 -18.00 -10.43 22.90
CA TRP A 38 -17.02 -9.77 23.78
C TRP A 38 -16.40 -8.49 23.17
N GLY A 39 -16.51 -8.30 21.86
CA GLY A 39 -15.92 -7.16 21.13
C GLY A 39 -16.87 -5.99 20.87
N LYS A 40 -18.15 -6.08 21.29
CA LYS A 40 -19.19 -5.06 21.02
C LYS A 40 -18.83 -3.64 21.48
N ARG A 41 -17.97 -3.50 22.49
CA ARG A 41 -17.48 -2.19 22.97
C ARG A 41 -16.60 -1.47 21.94
N LEU A 42 -15.96 -2.21 21.04
CA LEU A 42 -15.11 -1.66 20.00
C LEU A 42 -15.92 -1.19 18.78
N ALA A 43 -17.04 -1.86 18.48
CA ALA A 43 -17.91 -1.58 17.32
C ALA A 43 -18.23 -0.10 17.06
N PRO A 44 -18.62 0.74 18.06
CA PRO A 44 -18.92 2.15 17.80
C PRO A 44 -17.69 3.01 17.52
N ARG A 45 -16.48 2.51 17.78
CA ARG A 45 -15.21 3.26 17.63
C ARG A 45 -14.51 2.99 16.30
N VAL A 46 -15.03 2.07 15.50
CA VAL A 46 -14.38 1.61 14.28
C VAL A 46 -15.29 1.78 13.08
N ASN A 47 -14.78 2.45 12.04
CA ASN A 47 -15.48 2.51 10.76
C ASN A 47 -15.13 1.28 9.91
N MET A 48 -15.99 0.26 9.97
CA MET A 48 -15.81 -0.99 9.22
C MET A 48 -15.63 -0.78 7.72
N LYS A 49 -16.33 0.19 7.12
CA LYS A 49 -16.21 0.47 5.68
C LYS A 49 -14.82 0.98 5.34
N SER A 50 -14.24 1.84 6.19
CA SER A 50 -12.88 2.35 6.00
C SER A 50 -11.82 1.28 6.26
N LEU A 51 -12.01 0.41 7.25
CA LEU A 51 -11.09 -0.73 7.47
C LEU A 51 -11.15 -1.72 6.30
N LEU A 52 -12.34 -2.01 5.77
CA LEU A 52 -12.49 -2.84 4.58
C LEU A 52 -11.79 -2.22 3.36
N ALA A 53 -11.93 -0.90 3.18
CA ALA A 53 -11.21 -0.19 2.12
C ALA A 53 -9.68 -0.35 2.27
N ALA A 54 -9.13 -0.16 3.47
CA ALA A 54 -7.71 -0.37 3.73
C ALA A 54 -7.26 -1.81 3.45
N HIS A 55 -8.07 -2.79 3.88
CA HIS A 55 -7.82 -4.22 3.66
C HIS A 55 -7.73 -4.55 2.16
N LEU A 56 -8.71 -4.12 1.37
CA LEU A 56 -8.74 -4.33 -0.07
C LEU A 56 -7.61 -3.58 -0.78
N ASP A 57 -7.32 -2.35 -0.36
CA ASP A 57 -6.27 -1.52 -0.96
C ASP A 57 -4.88 -2.15 -0.78
N TRP A 58 -4.55 -2.67 0.41
CA TRP A 58 -3.30 -3.43 0.60
C TRP A 58 -3.21 -4.69 -0.25
N LEU A 59 -4.32 -5.40 -0.46
CA LEU A 59 -4.32 -6.56 -1.37
C LEU A 59 -4.06 -6.12 -2.81
N MET A 60 -4.75 -5.08 -3.28
CA MET A 60 -4.54 -4.52 -4.61
C MET A 60 -3.08 -4.05 -4.81
N LEU A 61 -2.52 -3.34 -3.84
CA LEU A 61 -1.13 -2.87 -3.88
C LEU A 61 -0.12 -4.04 -3.82
N ALA A 62 -0.44 -5.12 -3.10
CA ALA A 62 0.37 -6.34 -3.13
C ALA A 62 0.39 -6.97 -4.52
N PHE A 63 -0.78 -7.12 -5.15
CA PHE A 63 -0.89 -7.64 -6.52
C PHE A 63 -0.20 -6.74 -7.54
N MET A 64 -0.31 -5.42 -7.39
CA MET A 64 0.43 -4.47 -8.22
C MET A 64 1.94 -4.68 -8.09
N GLN A 65 2.45 -4.85 -6.88
CA GLN A 65 3.89 -5.09 -6.66
C GLN A 65 4.36 -6.43 -7.22
N TRP A 66 3.55 -7.50 -7.11
CA TRP A 66 3.86 -8.77 -7.77
C TRP A 66 3.82 -8.65 -9.29
N GLY A 67 2.87 -7.91 -9.86
CA GLY A 67 2.84 -7.58 -11.29
C GLY A 67 4.09 -6.81 -11.74
N ALA A 68 4.53 -5.82 -10.95
CA ALA A 68 5.76 -5.08 -11.21
C ALA A 68 7.01 -5.96 -11.08
N ALA A 69 7.08 -6.82 -10.06
CA ALA A 69 8.17 -7.78 -9.88
C ALA A 69 8.25 -8.76 -11.07
N PHE A 70 7.11 -9.26 -11.52
CA PHE A 70 7.00 -10.11 -12.71
C PHE A 70 7.50 -9.39 -13.96
N ALA A 71 7.07 -8.14 -14.18
CA ALA A 71 7.55 -7.33 -15.30
C ALA A 71 9.07 -7.12 -15.25
N MET A 72 9.62 -6.72 -14.09
CA MET A 72 11.06 -6.52 -13.88
C MET A 72 11.90 -7.80 -14.01
N ASN A 73 11.30 -8.96 -13.73
CA ASN A 73 11.96 -10.25 -13.91
C ASN A 73 11.96 -10.70 -15.37
N THR A 74 10.92 -10.34 -16.13
CA THR A 74 10.73 -10.78 -17.52
C THR A 74 11.41 -9.83 -18.52
N TRP A 75 11.33 -8.52 -18.29
CA TRP A 75 11.95 -7.49 -19.12
C TRP A 75 13.02 -6.75 -18.32
N SER A 76 14.29 -7.07 -18.60
CA SER A 76 15.44 -6.49 -17.90
C SER A 76 15.50 -4.96 -18.00
N SER A 77 15.00 -4.38 -19.11
CA SER A 77 14.89 -2.93 -19.33
C SER A 77 14.03 -2.20 -18.29
N THR A 78 13.13 -2.92 -17.60
CA THR A 78 12.25 -2.35 -16.57
C THR A 78 12.80 -2.47 -15.15
N ARG A 79 13.94 -3.17 -14.97
CA ARG A 79 14.50 -3.47 -13.65
C ARG A 79 15.12 -2.22 -13.02
N SER A 80 14.41 -1.60 -12.08
CA SER A 80 14.84 -0.36 -11.41
C SER A 80 14.55 -0.40 -9.91
N LEU A 81 15.59 -0.20 -9.11
CA LEU A 81 15.46 -0.11 -7.65
C LEU A 81 14.66 1.14 -7.23
N ALA A 82 14.84 2.27 -7.93
CA ALA A 82 14.08 3.48 -7.63
C ALA A 82 12.57 3.27 -7.82
N VAL A 83 12.18 2.61 -8.92
CA VAL A 83 10.76 2.25 -9.18
C VAL A 83 10.25 1.31 -8.09
N ALA A 84 11.02 0.31 -7.68
CA ALA A 84 10.64 -0.59 -6.60
C ALA A 84 10.42 0.15 -5.27
N LEU A 85 11.31 1.07 -4.91
CA LEU A 85 11.18 1.88 -3.68
C LEU A 85 9.94 2.78 -3.70
N LEU A 86 9.61 3.39 -4.85
CA LEU A 86 8.40 4.19 -5.00
C LEU A 86 7.14 3.34 -4.79
N LEU A 87 7.11 2.12 -5.36
CA LEU A 87 6.00 1.18 -5.15
C LEU A 87 5.91 0.67 -3.72
N VAL A 88 7.04 0.41 -3.05
CA VAL A 88 7.06 0.03 -1.63
C VAL A 88 6.52 1.16 -0.75
N PHE A 89 7.02 2.38 -0.95
CA PHE A 89 6.56 3.57 -0.23
C PHE A 89 5.05 3.77 -0.43
N GLY A 90 4.61 3.78 -1.69
CA GLY A 90 3.20 3.95 -2.01
C GLY A 90 2.33 2.82 -1.46
N GLY A 91 2.82 1.58 -1.54
CA GLY A 91 2.14 0.41 -1.04
C GLY A 91 1.79 0.45 0.46
N TRP A 92 2.63 1.10 1.27
CA TRP A 92 2.39 1.26 2.71
C TRP A 92 1.64 2.53 3.06
N THR A 93 1.89 3.61 2.32
CA THR A 93 1.33 4.92 2.67
C THR A 93 -0.05 5.17 2.08
N ASN A 94 -0.42 4.54 0.96
CA ASN A 94 -1.72 4.75 0.30
C ASN A 94 -2.89 4.35 1.20
N PRO A 95 -2.86 3.19 1.89
CA PRO A 95 -3.99 2.78 2.70
C PRO A 95 -4.14 3.54 4.03
N THR A 96 -3.13 4.35 4.42
CA THR A 96 -3.10 5.02 5.72
C THR A 96 -4.29 5.95 5.99
N PRO A 97 -4.84 6.73 5.04
CA PRO A 97 -6.02 7.55 5.29
C PRO A 97 -7.25 6.72 5.60
N TYR A 98 -7.37 5.52 5.02
CA TYR A 98 -8.46 4.60 5.32
C TYR A 98 -8.33 4.03 6.75
N LEU A 99 -7.12 3.74 7.22
CA LEU A 99 -6.88 3.34 8.61
C LEU A 99 -7.23 4.48 9.59
N LEU A 100 -6.80 5.71 9.28
CA LEU A 100 -7.10 6.89 10.08
C LEU A 100 -8.61 7.17 10.13
N ARG A 101 -9.32 6.99 9.00
CA ARG A 101 -10.79 7.03 8.97
C ARG A 101 -11.43 5.88 9.73
N GLY A 102 -10.82 4.70 9.70
CA GLY A 102 -11.16 3.56 10.54
C GLY A 102 -11.18 3.93 12.02
N ALA A 103 -10.28 4.80 12.46
CA ALA A 103 -10.19 5.35 13.81
C ALA A 103 -10.96 6.68 14.02
N GLY A 104 -11.73 7.15 13.03
CA GLY A 104 -12.58 8.34 13.15
C GLY A 104 -11.96 9.67 12.69
N ILE A 105 -10.77 9.68 12.09
CA ILE A 105 -10.12 10.88 11.55
C ILE A 105 -10.45 11.00 10.05
N ASN A 106 -11.11 12.09 9.64
CA ASN A 106 -11.41 12.31 8.22
C ASN A 106 -10.16 12.77 7.45
N ALA A 107 -9.40 11.81 6.89
CA ALA A 107 -8.06 11.99 6.36
C ALA A 107 -7.96 12.35 4.86
N PHE A 108 -9.07 12.72 4.20
CA PHE A 108 -9.09 13.16 2.80
C PHE A 108 -9.36 14.66 2.64
N VAL A 109 -9.17 15.45 3.70
CA VAL A 109 -9.51 16.87 3.73
C VAL A 109 -8.24 17.70 3.74
N LEU A 110 -7.94 18.37 2.63
CA LEU A 110 -6.77 19.24 2.46
C LEU A 110 -6.92 20.61 3.16
N ALA A 111 -8.12 20.99 3.58
CA ALA A 111 -8.41 22.21 4.33
C ALA A 111 -8.81 21.92 5.80
N GLY A 112 -8.43 20.75 6.32
CA GLY A 112 -8.81 20.29 7.66
C GLY A 112 -7.85 20.73 8.77
N ARG A 113 -7.95 20.07 9.93
CA ARG A 113 -6.96 20.19 11.02
C ARG A 113 -5.59 19.71 10.54
N PRO A 114 -4.47 20.14 11.18
CA PRO A 114 -3.12 19.77 10.75
C PRO A 114 -2.90 18.27 10.51
N ALA A 115 -3.43 17.41 11.39
CA ALA A 115 -3.35 15.95 11.23
C ALA A 115 -4.08 15.42 9.98
N GLN A 116 -5.18 16.05 9.56
CA GLN A 116 -5.92 15.68 8.35
C GLN A 116 -5.17 16.13 7.09
N ILE A 117 -4.56 17.31 7.12
CA ILE A 117 -3.74 17.83 6.02
C ILE A 117 -2.52 16.93 5.82
N VAL A 118 -1.80 16.60 6.89
CA VAL A 118 -0.64 15.71 6.82
C VAL A 118 -1.04 14.34 6.26
N ALA A 119 -2.13 13.75 6.75
CA ALA A 119 -2.60 12.47 6.25
C ALA A 119 -3.00 12.52 4.76
N ALA A 120 -3.73 13.57 4.35
CA ALA A 120 -4.12 13.78 2.96
C ALA A 120 -2.90 14.00 2.04
N SER A 121 -1.91 14.76 2.51
CA SER A 121 -0.66 15.00 1.78
C SER A 121 0.17 13.72 1.63
N VAL A 122 0.28 12.91 2.69
CA VAL A 122 0.95 11.59 2.62
C VAL A 122 0.24 10.67 1.63
N ALA A 123 -1.09 10.66 1.62
CA ALA A 123 -1.87 9.91 0.64
C ALA A 123 -1.65 10.39 -0.81
N GLY A 124 -1.60 11.71 -0.99
CA GLY A 124 -1.33 12.33 -2.29
C GLY A 124 0.06 11.98 -2.80
N LEU A 125 1.08 12.10 -1.94
CA LEU A 125 2.47 11.71 -2.26
C LEU A 125 2.58 10.22 -2.56
N SER A 126 1.90 9.38 -1.79
CA SER A 126 1.80 7.95 -2.04
C SER A 126 1.26 7.64 -3.43
N SER A 127 0.13 8.26 -3.78
CA SER A 127 -0.52 8.05 -5.07
C SER A 127 0.36 8.54 -6.22
N LEU A 128 1.00 9.69 -6.05
CA LEU A 128 1.96 10.22 -7.02
C LEU A 128 3.15 9.29 -7.22
N ALA A 129 3.71 8.72 -6.14
CA ALA A 129 4.80 7.76 -6.22
C ALA A 129 4.41 6.51 -7.03
N ILE A 130 3.20 5.97 -6.81
CA ILE A 130 2.67 4.82 -7.55
C ILE A 130 2.48 5.18 -9.03
N ILE A 131 1.92 6.34 -9.33
CA ILE A 131 1.72 6.82 -10.72
C ILE A 131 3.05 6.94 -11.44
N ILE A 132 4.04 7.60 -10.84
CA ILE A 132 5.38 7.77 -11.43
C ILE A 132 6.03 6.41 -11.66
N ALA A 133 5.97 5.51 -10.68
CA ALA A 133 6.55 4.17 -10.80
C ALA A 133 5.95 3.37 -11.96
N TRP A 134 4.62 3.34 -12.07
CA TRP A 134 3.95 2.64 -13.16
C TRP A 134 4.12 3.32 -14.51
N ALA A 135 4.23 4.65 -14.56
CA ALA A 135 4.53 5.36 -15.81
C ALA A 135 5.92 4.98 -16.35
N ILE A 136 6.93 4.96 -15.47
CA ILE A 136 8.30 4.53 -15.83
C ILE A 136 8.31 3.05 -16.25
N LEU A 137 7.64 2.18 -15.49
CA LEU A 137 7.58 0.75 -15.79
C LEU A 137 6.89 0.49 -17.13
N SER A 138 5.75 1.14 -17.37
CA SER A 138 5.01 1.02 -18.64
C SER A 138 5.84 1.55 -19.82
N TRP A 139 6.57 2.66 -19.64
CA TRP A 139 7.48 3.16 -20.66
C TRP A 139 8.57 2.14 -21.01
N GLY A 140 9.21 1.54 -19.99
CA GLY A 140 10.22 0.50 -20.20
C GLY A 140 9.68 -0.77 -20.85
N LEU A 141 8.40 -1.12 -20.61
CA LEU A 141 7.75 -2.25 -21.28
C LEU A 141 7.50 -2.00 -22.78
N VAL A 142 7.17 -0.78 -23.16
CA VAL A 142 6.78 -0.44 -24.54
C VAL A 142 8.00 -0.05 -25.39
N PHE A 143 8.94 0.67 -24.81
CA PHE A 143 10.06 1.29 -25.53
C PHE A 143 11.44 0.83 -25.04
N GLY A 144 11.50 -0.09 -24.08
CA GLY A 144 12.76 -0.68 -23.67
C GLY A 144 13.38 -1.50 -24.81
N PRO A 145 14.71 -1.45 -24.98
CA PRO A 145 15.43 -2.29 -25.93
C PRO A 145 15.33 -3.78 -25.58
#